data_AF-A0A0G1XUB7-F1
#
_entry.id   AF-A0A0G1XUB7-F1
#
_cell.length_a   1.000
_cell.length_b   1.000
_cell.length_c   1.000
_cell.angle_alpha   90.00
_cell.angle_beta   90.00
_cell.angle_gamma   90.00
#
_symmetry.space_group_name_H-M   'P 1'
#
loop_
_entity.id
_entity.type
_entity.pdbx_description
1 polymer ?
#
loop_
_entity_poly.entity_id
_entity_poly.type
_entity_poly.pdbx_seq_one_letter_code
_entity_poly.pdbx_strand_id
1 'polypeptide(L)'
;MIRKSFAMQTLNEVYKRLDKAKKKRKELNKMLKDELSANVRYQEIQEEAKALREEKKGIEMEIRSGSGELSELDELKIEISTDQELISDIALNMYVNKETVEIVDENDEKWYPQFKVTFKKE
;
A
#
# COMPACT_ATOMS: atom_id res chain seq x y z
N MET A 1 -18.29 28.91 1.41
CA MET A 1 -16.93 28.45 1.72
C MET A 1 -16.19 28.24 0.40
N ILE A 2 -15.07 28.93 0.21
CA ILE A 2 -14.44 29.20 -1.09
C ILE A 2 -13.86 27.90 -1.68
N ARG A 3 -14.50 27.35 -2.71
CA ARG A 3 -13.82 26.45 -3.66
C ARG A 3 -12.74 27.28 -4.34
N LYS A 4 -11.51 27.20 -3.83
CA LYS A 4 -10.33 27.69 -4.56
C LYS A 4 -10.35 27.02 -5.93
N SER A 5 -10.63 27.83 -6.94
CA SER A 5 -10.46 27.51 -8.35
C SER A 5 -9.04 26.97 -8.55
N PHE A 6 -8.91 25.65 -8.64
CA PHE A 6 -7.72 25.05 -9.23
C PHE A 6 -7.79 25.41 -10.71
N ALA A 7 -6.95 26.36 -11.12
CA ALA A 7 -6.71 26.66 -12.53
C ALA A 7 -6.55 25.35 -13.31
N MET A 8 -7.24 25.29 -14.46
CA MET A 8 -7.46 24.12 -15.31
C MET A 8 -6.14 23.57 -15.89
N GLN A 9 -5.30 22.96 -15.04
CA GLN A 9 -4.07 22.30 -15.44
C GLN A 9 -4.41 21.05 -16.24
N THR A 10 -3.71 20.84 -17.34
CA THR A 10 -3.92 19.64 -18.16
C THR A 10 -3.46 18.39 -17.40
N LEU A 11 -4.06 17.23 -17.67
CA LEU A 11 -3.62 15.94 -17.12
C LEU A 11 -2.11 15.74 -17.30
N ASN A 12 -1.59 16.13 -18.47
CA ASN A 12 -0.17 16.05 -18.80
C ASN A 12 0.70 16.99 -17.93
N GLU A 13 0.25 18.22 -17.65
CA GLU A 13 0.96 19.15 -16.76
C GLU A 13 1.03 18.62 -15.33
N VAL A 14 -0.08 18.12 -14.81
CA VAL A 14 -0.15 17.52 -13.46
C VAL A 14 0.76 16.30 -13.38
N TYR A 15 0.74 15.44 -14.41
CA TYR A 15 1.61 14.27 -14.50
C TYR A 15 3.09 14.66 -14.55
N LYS A 16 3.48 15.62 -15.39
CA LYS A 16 4.87 16.12 -15.48
C LYS A 16 5.35 16.70 -14.15
N ARG A 17 4.51 17.46 -13.44
CA ARG A 17 4.82 17.97 -12.10
C ARG A 17 5.02 16.84 -11.10
N LEU A 18 4.12 15.84 -11.11
CA LEU A 18 4.21 14.65 -10.27
C LEU A 18 5.50 13.87 -10.54
N ASP A 19 5.84 13.64 -11.80
CA ASP A 19 7.06 12.94 -12.21
C ASP A 19 8.32 13.67 -11.74
N LYS A 20 8.37 15.00 -11.92
CA LYS A 20 9.47 15.83 -11.42
C LYS A 20 9.62 15.73 -9.90
N ALA A 21 8.51 15.76 -9.16
CA ALA A 21 8.53 15.59 -7.71
C ALA A 21 9.00 14.19 -7.28
N LYS A 22 8.54 13.13 -7.96
CA LYS A 22 8.99 11.76 -7.73
C LYS A 22 10.50 11.58 -7.97
N LYS A 23 11.03 12.18 -9.04
CA LYS A 23 12.46 12.18 -9.35
C LYS A 23 13.28 12.88 -8.26
N LYS A 24 12.89 14.09 -7.88
CA LYS A 24 13.56 14.84 -6.80
C LYS A 24 13.51 14.07 -5.47
N ARG A 25 12.37 13.47 -5.11
CA ARG A 25 12.25 12.62 -3.91
C ARG A 25 13.23 11.43 -3.97
N LYS A 26 13.33 10.77 -5.13
CA LYS A 26 14.25 9.64 -5.31
C LYS A 26 15.70 10.05 -5.13
N GLU A 27 16.09 11.21 -5.65
CA GLU A 27 17.42 11.78 -5.48
C GLU A 27 17.74 12.08 -4.02
N LEU A 28 16.85 12.80 -3.32
CA LEU A 28 17.02 13.11 -1.89
C LEU A 28 17.10 11.84 -1.03
N ASN A 29 16.24 10.85 -1.29
CA ASN A 29 16.29 9.57 -0.58
C ASN A 29 17.59 8.81 -0.86
N LYS A 30 18.15 8.93 -2.07
CA LYS A 30 19.45 8.33 -2.39
C LYS A 30 20.56 9.00 -1.59
N MET A 31 20.61 10.33 -1.59
CA MET A 31 21.60 11.08 -0.80
C MET A 31 21.53 10.72 0.69
N LEU A 32 20.31 10.70 1.26
CA LEU A 32 20.10 10.29 2.64
C LEU A 32 20.60 8.86 2.89
N LYS A 33 20.29 7.92 1.98
CA LYS A 33 20.75 6.54 2.10
C LYS A 33 22.28 6.46 2.06
N ASP A 34 22.92 7.21 1.19
CA ASP A 34 24.38 7.25 1.05
C ASP A 34 25.01 7.81 2.34
N GLU A 35 24.49 8.91 2.89
CA GLU A 35 24.92 9.50 4.17
C GLU A 35 24.74 8.54 5.35
N LEU A 36 23.57 7.91 5.46
CA LEU A 36 23.31 6.90 6.49
C LEU A 36 24.26 5.71 6.36
N SER A 37 24.54 5.26 5.13
CA SER A 37 25.45 4.14 4.89
C SER A 37 26.91 4.47 5.25
N ALA A 38 27.31 5.74 5.24
CA ALA A 38 28.64 6.16 5.68
C ALA A 38 28.76 6.27 7.21
N ASN A 39 27.65 6.24 7.96
CA ASN A 39 27.65 6.34 9.41
C ASN A 39 27.87 4.95 10.06
N VAL A 40 29.01 4.79 10.74
CA VAL A 40 29.41 3.51 11.38
C VAL A 40 28.38 3.04 12.41
N ARG A 41 27.91 3.93 13.30
CA ARG A 41 26.94 3.55 14.34
C ARG A 41 25.61 3.13 13.74
N TYR A 42 25.19 3.77 12.66
CA TYR A 42 23.99 3.36 11.93
C TYR A 42 24.14 1.95 11.35
N GLN A 43 25.30 1.62 10.78
CA GLN A 43 25.58 0.25 10.29
C GLN A 43 25.56 -0.79 11.42
N GLU A 44 26.19 -0.49 12.56
CA GLU A 44 26.14 -1.37 13.75
C GLU A 44 24.71 -1.66 14.19
N ILE A 45 23.88 -0.60 14.31
CA ILE A 45 22.48 -0.74 14.68
C ILE A 45 21.71 -1.56 13.63
N GLN A 46 22.04 -1.46 12.34
CA GLN A 46 21.41 -2.28 11.32
C GLN A 46 21.71 -3.78 11.50
N GLU A 47 22.95 -4.13 11.83
CA GLU A 47 23.34 -5.52 12.10
C GLU A 47 22.73 -6.05 13.40
N GLU A 48 22.76 -5.26 14.49
CA GLU A 48 22.06 -5.60 15.74
C GLU A 48 20.56 -5.84 15.49
N ALA A 49 19.91 -4.94 14.74
CA ALA A 49 18.50 -5.09 14.38
C ALA A 49 18.24 -6.29 13.47
N LYS A 50 19.20 -6.71 12.65
CA LYS A 50 19.08 -7.91 11.82
C LYS A 50 19.12 -9.16 12.70
N ALA A 51 20.07 -9.25 13.62
CA ALA A 51 20.15 -10.36 14.58
C ALA A 51 18.86 -10.49 15.40
N LEU A 52 18.34 -9.37 15.93
CA LEU A 52 17.08 -9.35 16.67
C LEU A 52 15.87 -9.78 15.82
N ARG A 53 15.84 -9.43 14.52
CA ARG A 53 14.78 -9.88 13.60
C ARG A 53 14.85 -11.39 13.35
N GLU A 54 16.04 -11.94 13.22
CA GLU A 54 16.24 -13.38 13.03
C GLU A 54 15.82 -14.15 14.29
N GLU A 55 16.23 -13.69 15.47
CA GLU A 55 15.79 -14.24 16.76
C GLU A 55 14.27 -14.19 16.90
N LYS A 56 13.66 -13.03 16.67
CA LYS A 56 12.21 -12.86 16.68
C LYS A 56 11.51 -13.83 15.72
N LYS A 57 12.02 -13.96 14.50
CA LYS A 57 11.45 -14.87 13.49
C LYS A 57 11.52 -16.33 13.96
N GLY A 58 12.60 -16.72 14.64
CA GLY A 58 12.73 -18.05 15.24
C GLY A 58 11.61 -18.33 16.25
N ILE A 59 11.38 -17.39 17.18
CA ILE A 59 10.32 -17.48 18.20
C ILE A 59 8.94 -17.57 17.53
N GLU A 60 8.66 -16.71 16.55
CA GLU A 60 7.39 -16.72 15.84
C GLU A 60 7.15 -18.04 15.08
N MET A 61 8.19 -18.63 14.50
CA MET A 61 8.10 -19.90 13.78
C MET A 61 7.86 -21.07 14.72
N GLU A 62 8.54 -21.10 15.87
CA GLU A 62 8.33 -22.11 16.91
C GLU A 62 6.87 -22.11 17.38
N ILE A 63 6.32 -20.92 17.70
CA ILE A 63 4.92 -20.75 18.11
C ILE A 63 3.97 -21.19 16.99
N ARG A 64 4.23 -20.81 15.73
CA ARG A 64 3.40 -21.23 14.58
C ARG A 64 3.40 -22.74 14.37
N SER A 65 4.54 -23.40 14.54
CA SER A 65 4.61 -24.85 14.36
C SER A 65 3.87 -25.66 15.43
N GLY A 66 3.58 -25.04 16.58
CA GLY A 66 2.91 -25.69 17.71
C GLY A 66 1.39 -25.51 17.78
N SER A 67 0.76 -24.70 16.92
CA SER A 67 -0.68 -24.41 16.99
C SER A 67 -1.39 -24.53 15.65
N GLY A 68 -2.44 -25.38 15.59
CA GLY A 68 -3.32 -25.52 14.42
C GLY A 68 -4.17 -24.27 14.12
N GLU A 69 -4.41 -23.40 15.10
CA GLU A 69 -5.13 -22.12 14.89
C GLU A 69 -4.33 -21.16 13.99
N LEU A 70 -3.01 -21.32 13.92
CA LEU A 70 -2.15 -20.48 13.06
C LEU A 70 -2.18 -20.90 11.59
N SER A 71 -2.59 -22.13 11.27
CA SER A 71 -2.90 -22.50 9.88
C SER A 71 -4.21 -21.91 9.39
N GLU A 72 -5.23 -21.82 10.26
CA GLU A 72 -6.50 -21.15 9.93
C GLU A 72 -6.27 -19.67 9.59
N LEU A 73 -5.32 -19.02 10.27
CA LEU A 73 -4.93 -17.64 9.97
C LEU A 73 -4.35 -17.46 8.55
N ASP A 74 -3.60 -18.44 8.04
CA ASP A 74 -3.08 -18.38 6.68
C ASP A 74 -4.15 -18.67 5.63
N GLU A 75 -5.11 -19.56 5.93
CA GLU A 75 -6.29 -19.78 5.10
C GLU A 75 -7.17 -18.52 5.01
N LEU A 76 -7.45 -17.87 6.14
CA LEU A 76 -8.20 -16.62 6.20
C LEU A 76 -7.53 -15.50 5.39
N LYS A 77 -6.20 -15.42 5.36
CA LYS A 77 -5.50 -14.44 4.49
C LYS A 77 -5.77 -14.68 3.02
N ILE A 78 -5.78 -15.94 2.60
CA ILE A 78 -6.04 -16.32 1.20
C ILE A 78 -7.48 -15.99 0.85
N GLU A 79 -8.43 -16.32 1.72
CA GLU A 79 -9.85 -16.01 1.56
C GLU A 79 -10.07 -14.49 1.47
N ILE A 80 -9.57 -13.72 2.44
CA ILE A 80 -9.67 -12.25 2.43
C ILE A 80 -9.06 -11.65 1.15
N SER A 81 -7.89 -12.13 0.71
CA SER A 81 -7.26 -11.63 -0.52
C SER A 81 -8.11 -11.93 -1.75
N THR A 82 -8.71 -13.12 -1.80
CA THR A 82 -9.57 -13.56 -2.90
C THR A 82 -10.84 -12.73 -2.95
N ASP A 83 -11.47 -12.48 -1.79
CA ASP A 83 -12.67 -11.65 -1.70
C ASP A 83 -12.40 -10.18 -2.03
N GLN A 84 -11.22 -9.66 -1.67
CA GLN A 84 -10.80 -8.30 -2.06
C GLN A 84 -10.66 -8.16 -3.58
N GLU A 85 -10.11 -9.16 -4.25
CA GLU A 85 -10.05 -9.21 -5.72
C GLU A 85 -11.46 -9.29 -6.31
N LEU A 86 -12.30 -10.19 -5.78
CA LEU A 86 -13.67 -10.38 -6.25
C LEU A 86 -14.52 -9.11 -6.11
N ILE A 87 -14.47 -8.43 -4.96
CA ILE A 87 -15.17 -7.15 -4.74
C ILE A 87 -14.70 -6.10 -5.74
N SER A 88 -13.41 -6.05 -6.04
CA SER A 88 -12.85 -5.10 -7.01
C SER A 88 -13.38 -5.37 -8.42
N ASP A 89 -13.46 -6.64 -8.83
CA ASP A 89 -13.98 -7.05 -10.14
C ASP A 89 -15.48 -6.78 -10.26
N ILE A 90 -16.27 -7.09 -9.22
CA ILE A 90 -17.70 -6.78 -9.16
C ILE A 90 -17.92 -5.27 -9.29
N ALA A 91 -17.22 -4.47 -8.47
CA ALA A 91 -17.33 -3.02 -8.47
C ALA A 91 -16.97 -2.42 -9.84
N LEU A 92 -15.94 -2.94 -10.50
CA LEU A 92 -15.54 -2.51 -11.84
C LEU A 92 -16.60 -2.85 -12.89
N ASN A 93 -17.16 -4.06 -12.86
CA ASN A 93 -18.23 -4.48 -13.78
C ASN A 93 -19.50 -3.63 -13.61
N MET A 94 -19.94 -3.41 -12.36
CA MET A 94 -21.06 -2.51 -12.05
C MET A 94 -20.81 -1.11 -12.60
N TYR A 95 -19.60 -0.57 -12.39
CA TYR A 95 -19.22 0.75 -12.92
C TYR A 95 -19.28 0.81 -14.46
N VAL A 96 -18.75 -0.21 -15.15
CA VAL A 96 -18.81 -0.31 -16.63
C VAL A 96 -20.25 -0.40 -17.13
N ASN A 97 -21.12 -1.12 -16.40
CA ASN A 97 -22.54 -1.28 -16.71
C ASN A 97 -23.40 -0.06 -16.33
N LYS A 98 -22.80 1.00 -15.78
CA LYS A 98 -23.49 2.22 -15.28
C LYS A 98 -24.45 1.93 -14.12
N GLU A 99 -24.17 0.89 -13.34
CA GLU A 99 -24.88 0.56 -12.11
C GLU A 99 -24.32 1.40 -10.94
N THR A 100 -25.10 1.53 -9.87
CA THR A 100 -24.65 2.24 -8.67
C THR A 100 -23.72 1.32 -7.87
N VAL A 101 -22.46 1.72 -7.68
CA VAL A 101 -21.49 0.97 -6.87
C VAL A 101 -21.53 1.49 -5.43
N GLU A 102 -22.18 0.76 -4.53
CA GLU A 102 -22.20 1.04 -3.10
C GLU A 102 -22.22 -0.24 -2.26
N ILE A 103 -21.68 -0.15 -1.04
CA ILE A 103 -21.77 -1.19 0.00
C ILE A 103 -22.55 -0.58 1.17
N VAL A 104 -23.42 -1.37 1.81
CA VAL A 104 -24.08 -1.01 3.06
C VAL A 104 -23.51 -1.89 4.16
N ASP A 105 -23.04 -1.29 5.25
CA ASP A 105 -22.48 -2.03 6.38
C ASP A 105 -23.54 -2.43 7.42
N GLU A 106 -23.09 -3.05 8.51
CA GLU A 106 -23.96 -3.53 9.59
C GLU A 106 -24.73 -2.42 10.32
N ASN A 107 -24.33 -1.14 10.17
CA ASN A 107 -24.94 0.02 10.80
C ASN A 107 -25.81 0.83 9.83
N ASP A 108 -26.16 0.27 8.67
CA ASP A 108 -26.85 0.95 7.57
C ASP A 108 -26.07 2.14 6.97
N GLU A 109 -24.74 2.21 7.18
CA GLU A 109 -23.92 3.25 6.57
C GLU A 109 -23.50 2.87 5.14
N LYS A 110 -23.54 3.85 4.23
CA LYS A 110 -23.22 3.67 2.81
C LYS A 110 -21.76 3.99 2.52
N TRP A 111 -21.09 3.06 1.85
CA TRP A 111 -19.71 3.16 1.41
C TRP A 111 -19.65 3.20 -0.12
N TYR A 112 -18.82 4.10 -0.66
CA TYR A 112 -18.61 4.29 -2.10
C TYR A 112 -17.19 3.92 -2.50
N PRO A 113 -16.96 3.42 -3.72
CA PRO A 113 -15.62 3.03 -4.17
C PRO A 113 -14.70 4.24 -4.29
N GLN A 114 -13.46 4.08 -3.82
CA GLN A 114 -12.40 5.07 -4.04
C GLN A 114 -11.56 4.68 -5.26
N PHE A 115 -11.71 5.42 -6.37
CA PHE A 115 -10.91 5.18 -7.57
C PHE A 115 -9.49 5.74 -7.45
N LYS A 116 -8.51 4.92 -7.81
CA LYS A 116 -7.10 5.31 -7.92
C LYS A 116 -6.61 5.14 -9.36
N VAL A 117 -6.26 6.24 -10.00
CA VAL A 117 -5.70 6.22 -11.36
C VAL A 117 -4.18 6.06 -11.30
N THR A 118 -3.65 5.06 -12.00
CA THR A 118 -2.21 4.84 -12.17
C THR A 118 -1.88 4.74 -13.67
N PHE A 119 -0.76 5.34 -14.07
CA PHE A 119 -0.27 5.28 -15.45
C PHE A 119 0.93 4.33 -15.50
N LYS A 120 0.95 3.42 -16.47
CA LYS A 120 2.08 2.53 -16.78
C LYS A 120 2.74 3.02 -18.07
N LYS A 121 4.07 2.95 -18.12
CA LYS A 121 4.84 3.19 -19.35
C LYS A 121 4.79 1.91 -20.20
N GLU A 122 4.52 2.06 -21.50
CA GLU A 122 4.67 0.98 -22.48
C GLU A 122 6.15 0.65 -22.72
#